data_AF-A0A7G9W9X4-F1
#
_entry.id   AF-A0A7G9W9X4-F1
#
_cell.length_a   1.000
_cell.length_b   1.000
_cell.length_c   1.000
_cell.angle_alpha   90.00
_cell.angle_beta   90.00
_cell.angle_gamma   90.00
#
_symmetry.space_group_name_H-M   'P 1'
#
loop_
_entity.id
_entity.type
_entity.pdbx_description
1 polymer ?
#
loop_
_entity_poly.entity_id
_entity_poly.type
_entity_poly.pdbx_seq_one_letter_code
_entity_poly.pdbx_strand_id
1 'polypeptide(L)'
;MRANVLKVLSLSFSILLVVGSLFFSPTQLKVFANETVVENVLPLTPKDETVYGILDNYGSVESVYVVNYFRVPVNGTYIDYGEYEYVENMTNTVKEIINGDEIKWTLNKNPEGFYYKGKMLSKELPWQVDIGYKLNGAKLLSKS
;
A
#
# COMPACT_ATOMS: atom_id res chain seq x y z
N MET A 1 34.56 28.76 -73.70
CA MET A 1 34.33 28.02 -72.45
C MET A 1 35.09 26.70 -72.55
N ARG A 2 35.84 26.34 -71.50
CA ARG A 2 36.79 25.21 -71.35
C ARG A 2 38.27 25.55 -71.59
N ALA A 3 38.96 25.63 -70.47
CA ALA A 3 40.41 25.77 -70.30
C ALA A 3 41.11 24.42 -70.50
N ASN A 4 42.36 24.46 -70.95
CA ASN A 4 43.32 23.36 -70.84
C ASN A 4 44.75 23.94 -70.89
N VAL A 5 45.41 24.07 -69.73
CA VAL A 5 46.86 24.22 -69.64
C VAL A 5 47.40 23.35 -68.50
N LEU A 6 47.98 22.23 -68.91
CA LEU A 6 49.26 21.64 -68.48
C LEU A 6 49.85 22.01 -67.09
N LYS A 7 50.07 21.01 -66.22
CA LYS A 7 51.38 20.34 -65.97
C LYS A 7 51.35 19.52 -64.68
N VAL A 8 51.96 18.33 -64.76
CA VAL A 8 52.34 17.45 -63.64
C VAL A 8 53.58 18.03 -62.96
N LEU A 9 53.62 18.06 -61.63
CA LEU A 9 54.87 18.01 -60.86
C LEU A 9 54.61 17.38 -59.49
N SER A 10 55.35 16.30 -59.22
CA SER A 10 55.41 15.56 -57.96
C SER A 10 56.31 16.25 -56.91
N LEU A 11 56.42 15.60 -55.74
CA LEU A 11 57.31 15.84 -54.57
C LEU A 11 56.74 16.84 -53.52
N SER A 12 56.69 16.57 -52.21
CA SER A 12 57.30 15.53 -51.36
C SER A 12 56.52 15.35 -50.05
N PHE A 13 56.75 14.20 -49.43
CA PHE A 13 56.35 13.76 -48.11
C PHE A 13 56.64 14.78 -46.99
N SER A 14 55.66 15.02 -46.11
CA SER A 14 55.89 15.54 -44.75
C SER A 14 54.82 14.98 -43.84
N ILE A 15 55.19 13.91 -43.12
CA ILE A 15 54.47 13.39 -41.96
C ILE A 15 54.42 14.52 -40.94
N LEU A 16 53.23 15.07 -40.70
CA LEU A 16 52.95 15.86 -39.52
C LEU A 16 52.29 14.95 -38.50
N LEU A 17 53.04 14.66 -37.45
CA LEU A 17 52.68 13.83 -36.32
C LEU A 17 51.57 14.52 -35.51
N VAL A 18 50.30 14.32 -35.89
CA VAL A 18 49.16 14.77 -35.08
C VAL A 18 48.94 13.76 -33.97
N VAL A 19 49.71 13.92 -32.89
CA VAL A 19 49.37 13.37 -31.58
C VAL A 19 48.41 14.36 -30.94
N GLY A 20 47.13 14.01 -30.88
CA GLY A 20 46.16 14.85 -30.20
C GLY A 20 44.72 14.43 -30.48
N SER A 21 44.03 14.02 -29.41
CA SER A 21 42.59 13.74 -29.32
C SER A 21 42.07 12.53 -30.12
N LEU A 22 42.18 11.36 -29.50
CA LEU A 22 41.11 10.37 -29.61
C LEU A 22 39.84 11.02 -29.03
N PHE A 23 38.94 11.39 -29.93
CA PHE A 23 37.56 11.73 -29.62
C PHE A 23 36.86 10.46 -29.10
N PHE A 24 36.95 10.22 -27.80
CA PHE A 24 35.98 9.37 -27.11
C PHE A 24 34.73 10.22 -26.87
N SER A 25 33.77 10.18 -27.79
CA SER A 25 32.39 10.57 -27.48
C SER A 25 31.75 9.40 -26.73
N PRO A 26 31.45 9.48 -25.43
CA PRO A 26 30.50 8.55 -24.85
C PRO A 26 29.14 8.93 -25.44
N THR A 27 28.63 8.11 -26.35
CA THR A 27 27.20 8.07 -26.60
C THR A 27 26.54 7.87 -25.24
N GLN A 28 25.78 8.86 -24.78
CA GLN A 28 24.97 8.67 -23.58
C GLN A 28 23.91 7.62 -23.93
N LEU A 29 24.13 6.39 -23.46
CA LEU A 29 23.02 5.49 -23.22
C LEU A 29 22.10 6.22 -22.24
N LYS A 30 20.98 6.74 -22.74
CA LYS A 30 19.79 6.81 -21.91
C LYS A 30 19.38 5.38 -21.64
N VAL A 31 19.96 4.79 -20.60
CA VAL A 31 19.26 3.78 -19.83
C VAL A 31 18.04 4.53 -19.32
N PHE A 32 16.89 4.29 -19.94
CA PHE A 32 15.63 4.51 -19.23
C PHE A 32 15.76 3.57 -18.05
N ALA A 33 16.17 4.09 -16.90
CA ALA A 33 15.89 3.39 -15.67
C ALA A 33 14.38 3.18 -15.72
N ASN A 34 13.99 1.92 -15.92
CA ASN A 34 12.66 1.47 -15.57
C ASN A 34 12.59 1.86 -14.11
N GLU A 35 11.99 3.01 -13.82
CA GLU A 35 11.67 3.40 -12.47
C GLU A 35 10.69 2.32 -12.05
N THR A 36 11.22 1.26 -11.43
CA THR A 36 10.39 0.31 -10.72
C THR A 36 9.61 1.21 -9.80
N VAL A 37 8.32 1.37 -10.05
CA VAL A 37 7.41 2.00 -9.11
C VAL A 37 7.49 1.08 -7.90
N VAL A 38 8.42 1.38 -7.01
CA VAL A 38 8.55 0.69 -5.74
C VAL A 38 7.36 1.20 -4.96
N GLU A 39 6.26 0.48 -5.08
CA GLU A 39 5.07 0.73 -4.28
C GLU A 39 5.54 0.72 -2.82
N ASN A 40 5.39 1.86 -2.15
CA ASN A 40 5.77 1.96 -0.75
C ASN A 40 4.77 1.16 0.08
N VAL A 41 5.04 -0.14 0.22
CA VAL A 41 4.20 -1.09 0.96
C VAL A 41 4.54 -0.99 2.45
N LEU A 42 3.54 -0.65 3.25
CA LEU A 42 3.68 -0.37 4.67
C LEU A 42 2.77 -1.28 5.52
N PRO A 43 3.32 -2.00 6.52
CA PRO A 43 2.49 -2.70 7.49
C PRO A 43 1.83 -1.73 8.47
N LEU A 44 0.64 -2.06 8.97
CA LEU A 44 -0.14 -1.21 9.89
C LEU A 44 0.35 -1.27 11.36
N THR A 45 1.65 -1.11 11.61
CA THR A 45 2.17 -1.14 12.99
C THR A 45 2.90 0.15 13.35
N PRO A 46 2.55 0.81 14.47
CA PRO A 46 1.44 0.51 15.40
C PRO A 46 0.05 0.88 14.83
N LYS A 47 -0.99 0.14 15.25
CA LYS A 47 -2.41 0.44 15.04
C LYS A 47 -3.18 0.38 16.36
N ASP A 48 -4.28 1.13 16.41
CA ASP A 48 -5.25 1.06 17.50
C ASP A 48 -6.47 0.26 17.03
N GLU A 49 -6.91 -0.70 17.84
CA GLU A 49 -7.99 -1.62 17.50
C GLU A 49 -9.05 -1.63 18.60
N THR A 50 -10.32 -1.44 18.23
CA THR A 50 -11.47 -1.50 19.15
C THR A 50 -12.44 -2.58 18.69
N VAL A 51 -12.72 -3.54 19.57
CA VAL A 51 -13.61 -4.68 19.30
C VAL A 51 -14.97 -4.45 19.97
N TYR A 52 -16.04 -4.52 19.19
CA TYR A 52 -17.43 -4.44 19.63
C TYR A 52 -18.10 -5.80 19.47
N GLY A 53 -18.53 -6.40 20.58
CA GLY A 53 -19.40 -7.57 20.58
C GLY A 53 -20.86 -7.17 20.74
N ILE A 54 -21.72 -7.55 19.80
CA ILE A 54 -23.17 -7.42 19.92
C ILE A 54 -23.70 -8.75 20.46
N LEU A 55 -24.42 -8.68 21.59
CA LEU A 55 -24.95 -9.84 22.29
C LEU A 55 -26.48 -9.86 22.22
N ASP A 56 -27.05 -11.05 22.25
CA ASP A 56 -28.50 -11.23 22.43
C ASP A 56 -28.91 -10.94 23.89
N ASN A 57 -30.23 -11.02 24.16
CA ASN A 57 -30.78 -10.84 25.51
C ASN A 57 -30.37 -11.92 26.52
N TYR A 58 -29.57 -12.90 26.12
CA TYR A 58 -29.08 -13.99 26.97
C TYR A 58 -27.54 -13.99 27.07
N GLY A 59 -26.87 -13.03 26.45
CA GLY A 59 -25.41 -12.89 26.46
C GLY A 59 -24.69 -13.66 25.35
N SER A 60 -25.40 -14.36 24.46
CA SER A 60 -24.78 -15.05 23.31
C SER A 60 -24.30 -14.02 22.29
N VAL A 61 -23.11 -14.23 21.70
CA VAL A 61 -22.56 -13.32 20.69
C VAL A 61 -23.31 -13.45 19.36
N GLU A 62 -23.97 -12.38 18.94
CA GLU A 62 -24.64 -12.31 17.64
C GLU A 62 -23.65 -11.92 16.52
N SER A 63 -22.83 -10.91 16.76
CA SER A 63 -21.84 -10.41 15.79
C SER A 63 -20.69 -9.68 16.48
N VAL A 64 -19.54 -9.64 15.81
CA VAL A 64 -18.35 -8.91 16.26
C VAL A 64 -17.91 -7.93 15.18
N TYR A 65 -17.69 -6.69 15.57
CA TYR A 65 -17.18 -5.62 14.72
C TYR A 65 -15.85 -5.13 15.26
N VAL A 66 -14.89 -4.88 14.38
CA VAL A 66 -13.58 -4.33 14.75
C VAL A 66 -13.40 -3.01 14.03
N VAL A 67 -13.13 -1.95 14.79
CA VAL A 67 -12.75 -0.65 14.25
C VAL A 67 -11.25 -0.49 14.44
N ASN A 68 -10.55 -0.28 13.34
CA ASN A 68 -9.11 -0.10 13.30
C ASN A 68 -8.76 1.34 12.96
N TYR A 69 -7.69 1.84 13.58
CA TYR A 69 -7.09 3.13 13.29
C TYR A 69 -5.57 2.97 13.09
N PHE A 70 -5.03 3.63 12.07
CA PHE A 70 -3.59 3.77 11.89
C PHE A 70 -3.22 5.12 11.30
N ARG A 71 -1.96 5.52 11.51
CA ARG A 71 -1.39 6.76 10.96
C ARG A 71 -1.01 6.59 9.49
N VAL A 72 -1.20 7.64 8.69
CA VAL A 72 -0.84 7.66 7.27
C VAL A 72 0.18 8.79 7.01
N PRO A 73 1.44 8.66 7.45
CA PRO A 73 2.42 9.75 7.41
C PRO A 73 2.94 10.07 6.01
N VAL A 74 2.80 9.12 5.07
CA VAL A 74 3.30 9.20 3.69
C VAL A 74 2.31 8.56 2.72
N ASN A 75 2.46 8.86 1.44
CA ASN A 75 1.74 8.14 0.40
C ASN A 75 2.28 6.71 0.31
N GLY A 76 1.41 5.74 0.07
CA GLY A 76 1.81 4.34 -0.06
C GLY A 76 0.64 3.38 -0.05
N THR A 77 0.98 2.10 -0.09
CA THR A 77 0.02 1.00 0.04
C THR A 77 0.14 0.42 1.42
N TYR A 78 -0.98 0.41 2.13
CA TYR A 78 -1.09 -0.01 3.51
C TYR A 78 -1.77 -1.38 3.55
N ILE A 79 -1.18 -2.32 4.29
CA ILE A 79 -1.66 -3.71 4.35
C ILE A 79 -1.98 -4.09 5.79
N ASP A 80 -3.22 -4.56 6.02
CA ASP A 80 -3.62 -5.27 7.23
C ASP A 80 -3.99 -6.72 6.93
N TYR A 81 -4.12 -7.53 7.98
CA TYR A 81 -4.59 -8.91 7.90
C TYR A 81 -5.74 -9.14 8.87
N GLY A 82 -6.77 -9.87 8.43
CA GLY A 82 -7.85 -10.33 9.27
C GLY A 82 -8.99 -11.00 8.49
N GLU A 83 -9.66 -11.94 9.13
CA GLU A 83 -10.79 -12.68 8.56
C GLU A 83 -12.11 -11.95 8.81
N TYR A 84 -12.53 -11.16 7.81
CA TYR A 84 -13.78 -10.39 7.86
C TYR A 84 -14.79 -10.88 6.84
N GLU A 85 -16.09 -10.84 7.19
CA GLU A 85 -17.18 -11.00 6.24
C GLU A 85 -17.20 -9.85 5.23
N TYR A 86 -16.93 -8.63 5.72
CA TYR A 86 -16.75 -7.43 4.91
C TYR A 86 -15.94 -6.39 5.67
N VAL A 87 -15.37 -5.46 4.90
CA VAL A 87 -14.62 -4.31 5.39
C VAL A 87 -15.25 -3.04 4.83
N GLU A 88 -15.28 -1.98 5.64
CA GLU A 88 -15.86 -0.69 5.29
C GLU A 88 -14.87 0.42 5.68
N ASN A 89 -14.42 1.19 4.70
CA ASN A 89 -13.67 2.42 4.93
C ASN A 89 -14.55 3.48 5.59
N MET A 90 -14.08 4.06 6.70
CA MET A 90 -14.80 5.10 7.47
C MET A 90 -14.19 6.50 7.35
N THR A 91 -13.16 6.66 6.52
CA THR A 91 -12.35 7.88 6.43
C THR A 91 -12.60 8.65 5.13
N ASN A 92 -12.64 7.94 4.01
CA ASN A 92 -12.73 8.54 2.68
C ASN A 92 -13.36 7.55 1.68
N THR A 93 -13.24 7.84 0.39
CA THR A 93 -13.85 7.06 -0.70
C THR A 93 -12.95 6.00 -1.31
N VAL A 94 -11.69 5.86 -0.84
CA VAL A 94 -10.76 4.83 -1.32
C VAL A 94 -11.34 3.44 -1.03
N LYS A 95 -11.28 2.56 -2.03
CA LYS A 95 -11.74 1.18 -1.90
C LYS A 95 -10.59 0.26 -1.53
N GLU A 96 -10.90 -0.68 -0.65
CA GLU A 96 -10.04 -1.80 -0.30
C GLU A 96 -9.90 -2.80 -1.45
N ILE A 97 -8.77 -3.51 -1.48
CA ILE A 97 -8.58 -4.73 -2.25
C ILE A 97 -8.41 -5.85 -1.23
N ILE A 98 -9.24 -6.90 -1.33
CA ILE A 98 -9.22 -8.05 -0.40
C ILE A 98 -8.77 -9.30 -1.17
N ASN A 99 -7.82 -10.04 -0.60
CA ASN A 99 -7.37 -11.34 -1.11
C ASN A 99 -7.09 -12.29 0.06
N GLY A 100 -8.01 -13.21 0.33
CA GLY A 100 -7.95 -14.04 1.53
C GLY A 100 -8.17 -13.18 2.78
N ASP A 101 -7.24 -13.26 3.74
CA ASP A 101 -7.20 -12.43 4.94
C ASP A 101 -6.46 -11.10 4.75
N GLU A 102 -5.83 -10.88 3.59
CA GLU A 102 -5.10 -9.65 3.29
C GLU A 102 -6.03 -8.53 2.82
N ILE A 103 -5.88 -7.33 3.39
CA ILE A 103 -6.62 -6.13 3.01
C ILE A 103 -5.63 -5.02 2.65
N LYS A 104 -5.82 -4.42 1.48
CA LYS A 104 -4.94 -3.36 0.96
C LYS A 104 -5.67 -2.06 0.65
N TRP A 105 -5.01 -0.94 0.95
CA TRP A 105 -5.42 0.38 0.49
C TRP A 105 -4.23 1.17 -0.05
N THR A 106 -4.40 1.83 -1.19
CA THR A 106 -3.46 2.86 -1.66
C THR A 106 -3.92 4.21 -1.14
N LEU A 107 -3.18 4.77 -0.19
CA LEU A 107 -3.55 5.98 0.55
C LEU A 107 -2.54 7.11 0.29
N ASN A 108 -3.05 8.33 0.20
CA ASN A 108 -2.25 9.54 0.31
C ASN A 108 -2.04 9.89 1.77
N LYS A 109 -0.93 10.58 2.08
CA LYS A 109 -0.63 11.11 3.40
C LYS A 109 -1.87 11.79 3.99
N ASN A 110 -2.31 11.31 5.14
CA ASN A 110 -3.42 11.87 5.89
C ASN A 110 -2.99 12.13 7.33
N PRO A 111 -2.85 13.40 7.76
CA PRO A 111 -2.51 13.76 9.13
C PRO A 111 -3.48 13.20 10.17
N GLU A 112 -4.76 13.07 9.82
CA GLU A 112 -5.81 12.52 10.70
C GLU A 112 -5.75 10.99 10.80
N GLY A 113 -4.98 10.32 9.92
CA GLY A 113 -4.87 8.87 9.83
C GLY A 113 -5.98 8.22 9.00
N PHE A 114 -6.25 6.95 9.26
CA PHE A 114 -7.22 6.15 8.54
C PHE A 114 -7.93 5.18 9.47
N TYR A 115 -9.26 5.22 9.39
CA TYR A 115 -10.21 4.35 10.07
C TYR A 115 -10.91 3.44 9.07
N TYR A 116 -11.06 2.18 9.46
CA TYR A 116 -11.94 1.22 8.79
C TYR A 116 -12.63 0.32 9.83
N LYS A 117 -13.77 -0.23 9.45
CA LYS A 117 -14.53 -1.20 10.25
C LYS A 117 -14.64 -2.52 9.50
N GLY A 118 -14.35 -3.62 10.16
CA GLY A 118 -14.62 -4.96 9.67
C GLY A 118 -15.71 -5.64 10.48
N LYS A 119 -16.56 -6.44 9.84
CA LYS A 119 -17.39 -7.43 10.53
C LYS A 119 -16.65 -8.77 10.52
N MET A 120 -16.35 -9.34 11.68
CA MET A 120 -15.58 -10.59 11.79
C MET A 120 -16.37 -11.79 11.25
N LEU A 121 -15.67 -12.74 10.64
CA LEU A 121 -16.22 -14.08 10.34
C LEU A 121 -16.43 -14.90 11.62
N SER A 122 -15.52 -14.78 12.58
CA SER A 122 -15.63 -15.41 13.89
C SER A 122 -16.50 -14.58 14.84
N LYS A 123 -17.20 -15.26 15.76
CA LYS A 123 -17.97 -14.65 16.85
C LYS A 123 -17.27 -14.77 18.21
N GLU A 124 -15.99 -15.14 18.20
CA GLU A 124 -15.21 -15.27 19.42
C GLU A 124 -14.87 -13.88 19.98
N LEU A 125 -15.08 -13.73 21.29
CA LEU A 125 -14.62 -12.57 22.04
C LEU A 125 -13.49 -13.01 22.96
N PRO A 126 -12.55 -12.11 23.30
CA PRO A 126 -11.47 -12.40 24.24
C PRO A 126 -12.00 -12.68 25.67
N TRP A 127 -13.27 -12.38 25.94
CA TRP A 127 -13.92 -12.56 27.24
C TRP A 127 -15.26 -13.28 27.07
N GLN A 128 -15.61 -14.10 28.06
CA GLN A 128 -16.95 -14.68 28.19
C GLN A 128 -17.84 -13.72 29.00
N VAL A 129 -19.06 -13.46 28.51
CA VAL A 129 -20.04 -12.55 29.13
C VAL A 129 -21.31 -13.33 29.42
N ASP A 130 -21.88 -13.15 30.62
CA ASP A 130 -23.15 -13.78 31.06
C ASP A 130 -24.11 -12.68 31.57
N ILE A 131 -25.38 -12.74 31.17
CA ILE A 131 -26.41 -11.77 31.53
C ILE A 131 -27.49 -12.46 32.37
N GLY A 132 -27.67 -11.99 33.61
CA GLY A 132 -28.69 -12.49 34.53
C GLY A 132 -29.74 -11.43 34.87
N TYR A 133 -31.02 -11.82 34.82
CA TYR A 133 -32.14 -10.94 35.14
C TYR A 133 -32.73 -11.23 36.53
N LYS A 134 -33.20 -10.19 37.20
CA LYS A 134 -33.97 -10.30 38.44
C LYS A 134 -35.22 -9.44 38.36
N LEU A 135 -36.35 -9.97 38.84
CA LEU A 135 -37.59 -9.22 39.05
C LEU A 135 -37.94 -9.27 40.54
N ASN A 136 -38.07 -8.10 41.18
CA ASN A 136 -38.32 -7.98 42.62
C ASN A 136 -37.33 -8.80 43.47
N GLY A 137 -36.06 -8.82 43.07
CA GLY A 137 -35.01 -9.59 43.75
C GLY A 137 -34.97 -11.09 43.44
N ALA A 138 -36.00 -11.65 42.81
CA ALA A 138 -36.01 -13.05 42.37
C ALA A 138 -35.33 -13.20 41.00
N LYS A 139 -34.39 -14.14 40.88
CA LYS A 139 -33.71 -14.43 39.60
C LYS A 139 -34.73 -15.00 38.61
N LEU A 140 -34.76 -14.43 37.40
CA LEU A 140 -35.48 -15.02 36.29
C LEU A 140 -34.57 -16.06 35.63
N LEU A 141 -35.07 -17.28 35.50
CA LEU A 141 -34.42 -18.28 34.66
C LEU A 141 -34.81 -17.98 33.21
N SER A 142 -33.81 -17.68 32.39
CA SER A 142 -33.99 -17.59 30.94
C SER A 142 -34.62 -18.89 30.45
N LYS A 143 -35.76 -18.79 29.76
CA LYS A 143 -36.37 -19.93 29.08
C LYS A 143 -35.88 -19.87 27.64
N SER A 144 -35.03 -20.83 27.28
CA SER A 144 -34.65 -21.13 25.89
C SER A 144 -35.86 -21.43 25.02
#